data_AF-A0A0E0URW2-F1
#
_entry.id   AF-A0A0E0URW2-F1
#
_cell.length_a   1.000
_cell.length_b   1.000
_cell.length_c   1.000
_cell.angle_alpha   90.00
_cell.angle_beta   90.00
_cell.angle_gamma   90.00
#
_symmetry.space_group_name_H-M   'P 1'
#
loop_
_entity.id
_entity.type
_entity.pdbx_description
1 polymer ?
#
loop_
_entity_poly.entity_id
_entity_poly.type
_entity_poly.pdbx_seq_one_letter_code
_entity_poly.pdbx_strand_id
1 'polypeptide(L)' 'MECYIQITNEEAARMILEGSFDELWIMDTKDIVKCSTCLIRLEELPELVFFTKGKIEI' A
#
# COMPACT_ATOMS: atom_id res chain seq x y z
N MET A 1 -6.16 -15.14 -9.15
CA MET A 1 -6.46 -13.70 -9.21
C MET A 1 -5.82 -13.06 -7.99
N GLU A 2 -5.03 -12.02 -8.19
CA GLU A 2 -4.52 -11.22 -7.07
C GLU A 2 -5.64 -10.26 -6.64
N CYS A 3 -5.99 -10.25 -5.35
CA CYS A 3 -6.96 -9.31 -4.78
C CYS A 3 -6.20 -8.25 -3.98
N TYR A 4 -6.50 -6.99 -4.29
CA TYR A 4 -5.98 -5.83 -3.55
C TYR A 4 -7.10 -5.28 -2.69
N ILE A 5 -6.86 -5.16 -1.38
CA ILE A 5 -7.80 -4.61 -0.42
C ILE A 5 -7.32 -3.21 -0.09
N GLN A 6 -8.14 -2.20 -0.35
CA GLN A 6 -7.81 -0.82 0.02
C GLN A 6 -7.76 -0.68 1.55
N ILE A 7 -6.73 -0.01 2.06
CA ILE A 7 -6.56 0.28 3.48
C ILE A 7 -6.58 1.78 3.74
N THR A 8 -6.73 2.17 5.01
CA THR A 8 -6.66 3.58 5.40
C THR A 8 -5.21 4.07 5.42
N ASN A 9 -5.03 5.39 5.30
CA ASN A 9 -3.70 6.01 5.38
C ASN A 9 -3.05 5.81 6.76
N GLU A 10 -3.85 5.71 7.82
CA GLU A 10 -3.38 5.39 9.17
C GLU A 10 -2.78 3.98 9.24
N GLU A 11 -3.46 3.01 8.64
CA GLU A 11 -2.99 1.63 8.57
C GLU A 11 -1.74 1.52 7.70
N ALA A 12 -1.71 2.22 6.56
CA ALA A 12 -0.54 2.30 5.71
C ALA A 12 0.66 2.91 6.45
N ALA A 13 0.44 4.01 7.18
CA ALA A 13 1.48 4.65 7.99
C ALA A 13 2.00 3.70 9.09
N ARG A 14 1.11 2.94 9.73
CA ARG A 14 1.50 1.91 10.70
C ARG A 14 2.38 0.85 10.05
N MET A 15 1.99 0.30 8.90
CA MET A 15 2.79 -0.69 8.17
C MET A 15 4.15 -0.15 7.73
N ILE A 16 4.22 1.11 7.31
CA ILE A 16 5.48 1.81 6.96
C ILE A 16 6.40 1.89 8.19
N LEU A 17 5.85 2.27 9.35
CA LEU A 17 6.59 2.36 10.61
C LEU A 17 7.06 0.99 11.12
N GLU A 18 6.26 -0.06 10.91
CA GLU A 18 6.60 -1.45 11.26
C GLU A 18 7.57 -2.10 10.26
N GLY A 19 7.83 -1.45 9.11
CA GLY A 19 8.72 -1.96 8.06
C GLY A 19 8.09 -2.99 7.13
N SER A 20 6.76 -3.14 7.17
CA SER A 20 5.99 -4.13 6.39
C SER A 20 5.71 -3.67 4.95
N PHE A 21 6.75 -3.22 4.23
CA PHE A 21 6.63 -2.67 2.87
C PHE A 21 6.30 -3.72 1.80
N ASP A 22 6.63 -5.00 2.04
CA ASP A 22 6.38 -6.09 1.09
C ASP A 22 4.88 -6.37 0.85
N GLU A 23 4.07 -6.05 1.86
CA GLU A 23 2.62 -6.25 1.86
C GLU A 23 1.85 -4.99 1.46
N LEU A 24 2.55 -3.85 1.37
CA LEU A 24 1.99 -2.55 1.06
C LEU A 24 2.09 -2.25 -0.43
N TRP A 25 0.97 -1.81 -0.99
CA TRP A 25 0.80 -1.46 -2.39
C TRP A 25 0.17 -0.08 -2.49
N ILE A 26 0.42 0.61 -3.58
CA ILE A 26 -0.03 1.98 -3.80
C ILE A 26 -0.57 2.12 -5.22
N MET A 27 -1.63 2.90 -5.38
CA MET A 27 -2.12 3.26 -6.70
C MET A 27 -1.27 4.40 -7.26
N ASP A 28 -0.47 4.09 -8.27
CA ASP A 28 0.25 5.09 -9.07
C ASP A 28 -0.48 5.26 -10.40
N THR A 29 -1.03 6.47 -10.62
CA THR A 29 -1.81 6.92 -11.79
C THR A 29 -2.94 6.00 -12.28
N LYS A 30 -2.62 4.77 -12.73
CA LYS A 30 -3.57 3.75 -13.21
C LYS A 30 -3.23 2.31 -12.78
N ASP A 31 -2.10 2.09 -12.12
CA ASP A 31 -1.62 0.77 -11.74
C ASP A 31 -1.38 0.67 -10.24
N ILE A 32 -1.57 -0.53 -9.68
CA ILE A 32 -1.25 -0.84 -8.28
C ILE A 32 0.17 -1.40 -8.25
N VAL A 33 1.09 -0.62 -7.69
CA VAL A 33 2.53 -0.95 -7.62
C VAL A 33 2.95 -1.23 -6.18
N LYS A 34 4.04 -1.98 -6.01
CA LYS A 34 4.57 -2.27 -4.67
C LYS A 34 5.15 -1.00 -4.05
N CYS A 35 4.89 -0.80 -2.76
CA CYS A 35 5.48 0.30 -2.02
C CYS A 35 7.01 0.26 -2.04
N SER A 36 7.62 -0.93 -2.02
CA SER A 36 9.08 -1.10 -2.08
C SER A 36 9.74 -0.58 -3.36
N THR A 37 8.97 -0.34 -4.41
CA THR A 37 9.45 0.24 -5.68
C THR A 37 9.25 1.76 -5.78
N CYS A 38 8.61 2.37 -4.78
CA CYS A 38 8.23 3.78 -4.79
C CYS A 38 8.86 4.55 -3.63
N LEU A 39 9.37 5.74 -3.92
CA LEU A 39 9.82 6.69 -2.90
C LEU A 39 8.59 7.47 -2.41
N ILE A 40 8.00 7.02 -1.30
CA ILE A 40 6.84 7.70 -0.72
C ILE A 40 7.31 8.85 0.16
N ARG A 41 6.90 10.07 -0.18
CA ARG A 41 7.07 11.22 0.72
C ARG A 41 5.92 11.22 1.71
N LEU A 42 6.24 11.32 3.00
CA LEU A 42 5.23 11.38 4.06
C LEU A 42 4.27 12.57 3.92
N GLU A 43 4.67 13.61 3.18
CA GLU A 43 3.83 14.77 2.88
C GLU A 43 2.68 14.44 1.93
N GLU A 44 2.85 13.44 1.07
CA GLU A 44 1.88 13.03 0.05
C GLU A 44 0.94 11.91 0.56
N LEU A 45 1.24 11.30 1.72
CA LEU A 45 0.43 10.26 2.37
C LEU A 45 -1.10 10.51 2.35
N PRO A 46 -1.59 11.73 2.63
CA PRO A 46 -3.03 12.01 2.62
C PRO A 46 -3.69 11.85 1.25
N GLU A 47 -2.93 12.05 0.17
CA GLU A 47 -3.42 12.04 -1.22
C GLU A 47 -3.24 10.67 -1.88
N LEU A 48 -2.44 9.80 -1.27
CA LEU A 48 -2.14 8.46 -1.78
C LEU A 48 -3.20 7.46 -1.36
N VAL A 49 -3.43 6.46 -2.22
CA VAL A 49 -4.35 5.35 -1.95
C VAL A 49 -3.55 4.08 -1.79
N PHE A 50 -3.66 3.47 -0.62
CA PHE A 50 -2.90 2.28 -0.23
C PHE A 50 -3.74 1.02 -0.26
N PHE A 51 -3.08 -0.10 -0.55
CA PHE A 51 -3.68 -1.42 -0.63
C PHE A 51 -2.79 -2.45 0.04
N THR A 52 -3.40 -3.53 0.51
CA THR A 52 -2.71 -4.76 0.88
C THR A 52 -3.10 -5.88 -0.07
N LYS A 53 -2.19 -6.82 -0.28
CA LYS A 53 -2.49 -7.99 -1.11
C LYS A 53 -3.22 -9.02 -0.26
N GLY A 54 -4.53 -9.13 -0.44
CA GLY A 54 -5.32 -10.20 0.17
C GLY A 54 -4.93 -11.54 -0.44
N LYS A 55 -4.35 -12.44 0.36
CA LYS A 55 -4.37 -13.86 0.03
C LYS A 55 -5.82 -14.32 0.20
N ILE A 56 -6.46 -14.74 -0.89
CA ILE A 56 -7.64 -15.59 -0.76
C ILE A 56 -7.11 -16.92 -0.22
N GLU A 57 -7.21 -17.11 1.10
CA GLU A 57 -7.11 -18.44 1.68
C GLU A 57 -8.40 -19.17 1.30
N ILE A 58 -8.30 -20.14 0.37
CA ILE A 58 -9.38 -21.04 -0.03
C ILE A 58 -9.32 -22.27 0.86
#